data_AF-A0A9R1FGP8-F1
#
_entry.id   AF-A0A9R1FGP8-F1
#
_cell.length_a   1.000
_cell.length_b   1.000
_cell.length_c   1.000
_cell.angle_alpha   90.00
_cell.angle_beta   90.00
_cell.angle_gamma   90.00
#
_symmetry.space_group_name_H-M   'P 1'
#
loop_
_entity.id
_entity.type
_entity.pdbx_description
1 polymer ?
#
loop_
_entity_poly.entity_id
_entity_poly.type
_entity_poly.pdbx_seq_one_letter_code
_entity_poly.pdbx_strand_id
1 'polypeptide(L)'
;MGAAPSRQEASTASSPTGDGRVMPAALSASTTSDTANQAQSKRAPAPHMLREIVAGENVADVAALEDQVSTGIFLAGKTKKYWVDERTRHNCFMLFPRGLHITWSEDPKYWTWHPLKEGSEAEAGIETVALQNVCWLEVQGKLELSLLTPGVTYEVFFEVKLNDPAYGWSTPVNLRLKFPDGTIQQHKENLEEKPRGKWLQVKVGEVKPHKGQNGEAEISMFEYDGGQWKRGLLIKGIKIIPKE
;
A
#
# COMPACT_ATOMS: atom_id res chain seq x y z
N MET A 1 59.86 1.55 -22.41
CA MET A 1 60.92 0.55 -22.71
C MET A 1 62.08 0.76 -21.73
N GLY A 2 62.78 -0.30 -21.31
CA GLY A 2 63.79 -0.27 -20.22
C GLY A 2 63.11 -0.35 -18.85
N ALA A 3 63.04 -1.47 -18.12
CA ALA A 3 63.93 -2.63 -17.88
C ALA A 3 64.99 -2.38 -16.79
N ALA A 4 64.93 -3.18 -15.72
CA ALA A 4 65.78 -3.14 -14.52
C ALA A 4 67.04 -4.00 -14.65
N PRO A 5 67.97 -3.91 -13.68
CA PRO A 5 68.26 -5.08 -12.81
C PRO A 5 68.67 -4.65 -11.37
N SER A 6 69.14 -5.49 -10.43
CA SER A 6 68.73 -6.82 -9.91
C SER A 6 69.74 -7.25 -8.81
N ARG A 7 69.29 -7.93 -7.73
CA ARG A 7 70.09 -8.81 -6.83
C ARG A 7 71.20 -8.13 -5.96
N GLN A 8 71.70 -8.68 -4.83
CA GLN A 8 71.33 -9.80 -3.92
C GLN A 8 72.32 -9.82 -2.72
N GLU A 9 71.90 -10.20 -1.50
CA GLU A 9 72.81 -10.60 -0.38
C GLU A 9 72.19 -11.69 0.53
N ALA A 10 73.00 -12.31 1.41
CA ALA A 10 72.67 -13.43 2.34
C ALA A 10 73.66 -13.43 3.55
N SER A 11 73.60 -14.27 4.59
CA SER A 11 72.86 -15.51 4.91
C SER A 11 72.65 -15.63 6.44
N THR A 12 72.22 -16.76 7.04
CA THR A 12 73.15 -17.78 7.64
C THR A 12 72.38 -18.91 8.38
N ALA A 13 73.10 -20.01 8.68
CA ALA A 13 72.91 -21.24 9.51
C ALA A 13 71.78 -21.32 10.60
N SER A 14 71.42 -22.47 11.20
CA SER A 14 72.17 -23.73 11.49
C SER A 14 71.28 -24.97 11.79
N SER A 15 71.87 -26.17 11.70
CA SER A 15 71.32 -27.54 11.98
C SER A 15 71.51 -27.95 13.47
N PRO A 16 71.39 -29.23 13.94
CA PRO A 16 70.96 -30.54 13.36
C PRO A 16 69.61 -31.04 13.96
N THR A 17 69.12 -32.30 13.93
CA THR A 17 69.57 -33.68 13.53
C THR A 17 68.31 -34.45 13.02
N GLY A 18 68.18 -35.78 12.81
CA GLY A 18 69.01 -36.99 12.89
C GLY A 18 68.14 -38.26 12.80
N ASP A 19 68.48 -39.21 11.92
CA ASP A 19 67.99 -40.61 11.76
C ASP A 19 66.50 -40.99 11.75
N GLY A 20 66.14 -41.89 10.81
CA GLY A 20 65.50 -43.15 11.24
C GLY A 20 64.14 -43.60 10.68
N ARG A 21 64.14 -44.09 9.43
CA ARG A 21 63.49 -45.37 8.99
C ARG A 21 61.93 -45.47 8.84
N VAL A 22 61.54 -46.15 7.74
CA VAL A 22 60.26 -46.87 7.46
C VAL A 22 59.02 -46.07 7.00
N MET A 23 58.55 -46.39 5.79
CA MET A 23 57.19 -46.13 5.28
C MET A 23 56.24 -47.25 5.73
N PRO A 24 54.95 -46.97 6.01
CA PRO A 24 53.97 -47.24 4.94
C PRO A 24 52.84 -46.21 4.84
N ALA A 25 52.11 -46.25 3.72
CA ALA A 25 50.95 -45.41 3.47
C ALA A 25 49.74 -45.81 4.32
N ALA A 26 48.97 -44.82 4.78
CA ALA A 26 47.63 -45.00 5.34
C ALA A 26 46.73 -43.84 4.88
N LEU A 27 45.49 -44.16 4.51
CA LEU A 27 44.49 -43.18 4.06
C LEU A 27 44.10 -42.24 5.21
N SER A 28 44.11 -40.93 4.97
CA SER A 28 43.46 -39.95 5.86
C SER A 28 42.12 -39.54 5.24
N ALA A 29 41.06 -39.66 6.04
CA ALA A 29 39.70 -39.42 5.59
C ALA A 29 39.42 -37.93 5.35
N SER A 30 38.58 -37.64 4.36
CA SER A 30 37.99 -36.34 4.15
C SER A 30 37.09 -35.96 5.34
N THR A 31 37.59 -35.14 6.25
CA THR A 31 36.76 -34.44 7.23
C THR A 31 35.99 -33.32 6.54
N THR A 32 34.75 -33.61 6.13
CA THR A 32 33.79 -32.60 5.67
C THR A 32 33.34 -31.77 6.87
N SER A 33 34.01 -30.65 7.13
CA SER A 33 33.62 -29.71 8.19
C SER A 33 32.35 -28.93 7.80
N ASP A 34 31.24 -29.32 8.44
CA ASP A 34 30.13 -28.47 8.86
C ASP A 34 29.74 -27.29 7.95
N THR A 35 29.45 -27.55 6.67
CA THR A 35 28.68 -26.62 5.83
C THR A 35 27.17 -26.88 6.02
N ALA A 36 26.72 -26.92 7.28
CA ALA A 36 25.37 -27.35 7.66
C ALA A 36 24.70 -26.41 8.68
N ASN A 37 25.04 -25.12 8.70
CA ASN A 37 24.28 -24.14 9.48
C ASN A 37 24.31 -22.71 8.89
N GLN A 38 24.01 -22.59 7.58
CA GLN A 38 23.83 -21.28 6.95
C GLN A 38 22.73 -21.30 5.86
N ALA A 39 21.56 -21.82 6.24
CA ALA A 39 20.33 -21.74 5.47
C ALA A 39 19.17 -21.20 6.32
N GLN A 40 19.42 -20.16 7.12
CA GLN A 40 18.33 -19.31 7.62
C GLN A 40 17.64 -18.67 6.42
N SER A 41 16.36 -18.97 6.25
CA SER A 41 15.52 -18.50 5.14
C SER A 41 15.63 -16.98 4.99
N LYS A 42 16.08 -16.52 3.81
CA LYS A 42 16.11 -15.10 3.44
C LYS A 42 14.70 -14.59 3.09
N ARG A 43 13.69 -14.86 3.94
CA ARG A 43 12.36 -14.24 3.78
C ARG A 43 12.49 -12.74 4.01
N ALA A 44 11.85 -11.94 3.16
CA ALA A 44 11.80 -10.50 3.37
C ALA A 44 11.12 -10.18 4.73
N PRO A 45 11.43 -9.05 5.38
CA PRO A 45 10.72 -8.62 6.58
C PRO A 45 9.21 -8.57 6.36
N ALA A 46 8.45 -8.91 7.40
CA ALA A 46 7.00 -8.78 7.38
C ALA A 46 6.59 -7.32 7.10
N PRO A 47 5.52 -7.07 6.32
CA PRO A 47 4.97 -5.74 6.12
C PRO A 47 4.62 -5.05 7.44
N HIS A 48 4.72 -3.72 7.45
CA HIS A 48 4.45 -2.89 8.62
C HIS A 48 3.04 -3.17 9.17
N MET A 49 2.92 -3.41 10.48
CA MET A 49 1.64 -3.68 11.17
C MET A 49 0.79 -4.82 10.56
N LEU A 50 1.37 -5.76 9.79
CA LEU A 50 0.58 -6.79 9.09
C LEU A 50 -0.33 -7.58 10.04
N ARG A 51 0.20 -7.99 11.19
CA ARG A 51 -0.54 -8.81 12.17
C ARG A 51 -1.74 -8.05 12.71
N GLU A 52 -1.53 -6.79 13.07
CA GLU A 52 -2.54 -5.87 13.60
C GLU A 52 -3.62 -5.56 12.55
N ILE A 53 -3.22 -5.40 11.28
CA ILE A 53 -4.13 -5.14 10.14
C ILE A 53 -5.07 -6.33 9.89
N VAL A 54 -4.59 -7.57 10.05
CA VAL A 54 -5.37 -8.80 9.74
C VAL A 54 -5.95 -9.49 10.98
N ALA A 55 -5.60 -9.07 12.20
CA ALA A 55 -6.06 -9.68 13.46
C ALA A 55 -7.59 -9.65 13.67
N GLY A 56 -8.31 -8.74 13.00
CA GLY A 56 -9.78 -8.68 13.03
C GLY A 56 -10.46 -9.68 12.10
N GLU A 57 -9.72 -10.29 11.16
CA GLU A 57 -10.24 -11.35 10.30
C GLU A 57 -9.96 -12.71 10.96
N ASN A 58 -10.91 -13.65 10.85
CA ASN A 58 -10.79 -15.01 11.43
C ASN A 58 -9.79 -15.88 10.67
N VAL A 59 -8.51 -15.50 10.67
CA VAL A 59 -7.46 -16.14 9.86
C VAL A 59 -6.58 -17.02 10.74
N ALA A 60 -6.57 -18.32 10.44
CA ALA A 60 -5.80 -19.32 11.18
C ALA A 60 -4.28 -19.28 10.88
N ASP A 61 -3.85 -18.68 9.76
CA ASP A 61 -2.44 -18.63 9.36
C ASP A 61 -2.08 -17.27 8.71
N VAL A 62 -1.32 -16.45 9.45
CA VAL A 62 -0.80 -15.16 8.97
C VAL A 62 0.39 -15.35 8.01
N ALA A 63 1.13 -16.44 8.10
CA ALA A 63 2.29 -16.69 7.23
C ALA A 63 1.86 -17.02 5.79
N ALA A 64 0.66 -17.61 5.61
CA ALA A 64 0.02 -17.78 4.31
C ALA A 64 -0.49 -16.46 3.71
N LEU A 65 -0.91 -15.49 4.55
CA LEU A 65 -1.29 -14.15 4.08
C LEU A 65 -0.08 -13.34 3.58
N GLU A 66 1.10 -13.49 4.19
CA GLU A 66 2.34 -12.79 3.77
C GLU A 66 2.70 -13.03 2.29
N ASP A 67 2.27 -14.15 1.71
CA ASP A 67 2.48 -14.50 0.30
C ASP A 67 1.32 -14.05 -0.61
N GLN A 68 0.18 -13.65 -0.04
CA GLN A 68 -1.04 -13.20 -0.75
C GLN A 68 -1.32 -11.69 -0.65
N VAL A 69 -0.62 -10.96 0.23
CA VAL A 69 -0.83 -9.51 0.45
C VAL A 69 -0.69 -8.66 -0.80
N SER A 70 0.00 -9.08 -1.88
CA SER A 70 0.05 -8.28 -3.10
C SER A 70 -1.25 -8.29 -3.91
N THR A 71 -1.95 -9.44 -3.95
CA THR A 71 -3.31 -9.54 -4.53
C THR A 71 -4.32 -8.76 -3.68
N GLY A 72 -4.08 -8.76 -2.37
CA GLY A 72 -4.79 -7.95 -1.39
C GLY A 72 -5.90 -8.69 -0.65
N ILE A 73 -6.14 -8.24 0.57
CA ILE A 73 -7.01 -8.85 1.56
C ILE A 73 -8.18 -7.90 1.83
N PHE A 74 -9.40 -8.39 1.75
CA PHE A 74 -10.59 -7.65 2.18
C PHE A 74 -10.71 -7.74 3.70
N LEU A 75 -10.96 -6.61 4.35
CA LEU A 75 -11.05 -6.53 5.81
C LEU A 75 -12.36 -5.87 6.24
N ALA A 76 -12.71 -6.00 7.52
CA ALA A 76 -13.86 -5.37 8.17
C ALA A 76 -15.16 -5.55 7.37
N GLY A 77 -15.51 -6.80 7.07
CA GLY A 77 -16.73 -7.12 6.31
C GLY A 77 -16.71 -6.59 4.86
N LYS A 78 -15.53 -6.55 4.23
CA LYS A 78 -15.29 -6.02 2.88
C LYS A 78 -15.53 -4.51 2.72
N THR A 79 -15.51 -3.74 3.81
CA THR A 79 -15.59 -2.28 3.77
C THR A 79 -14.25 -1.61 3.40
N LYS A 80 -13.14 -2.34 3.52
CA LYS A 80 -11.79 -1.93 3.10
C LYS A 80 -11.04 -3.09 2.45
N LYS A 81 -10.09 -2.80 1.56
CA LYS A 81 -9.06 -3.73 1.07
C LYS A 81 -7.69 -3.20 1.44
N TYR A 82 -6.83 -4.09 1.88
CA TYR A 82 -5.42 -3.86 2.18
C TYR A 82 -4.57 -4.66 1.19
N TRP A 83 -3.49 -4.09 0.69
CA TRP A 83 -2.47 -4.85 -0.03
C TRP A 83 -1.09 -4.27 0.26
N VAL A 84 -0.05 -4.97 -0.16
CA VAL A 84 1.32 -4.49 -0.09
C VAL A 84 1.81 -4.27 -1.51
N ASP A 85 2.33 -3.08 -1.79
CA ASP A 85 2.93 -2.78 -3.09
C ASP A 85 4.10 -3.72 -3.36
N GLU A 86 4.11 -4.37 -4.54
CA GLU A 86 5.07 -5.43 -4.86
C GLU A 86 6.51 -4.88 -4.97
N ARG A 87 6.65 -3.65 -5.47
CA ARG A 87 7.94 -3.01 -5.74
C ARG A 87 8.59 -2.43 -4.49
N THR A 88 7.81 -1.72 -3.67
CA THR A 88 8.30 -0.97 -2.51
C THR A 88 8.07 -1.68 -1.18
N ARG A 89 7.23 -2.73 -1.15
CA ARG A 89 6.79 -3.44 0.06
C ARG A 89 6.10 -2.56 1.10
N HIS A 90 5.59 -1.40 0.68
CA HIS A 90 4.81 -0.49 1.51
C HIS A 90 3.32 -0.86 1.50
N ASN A 91 2.65 -0.59 2.62
CA ASN A 91 1.23 -0.88 2.82
C ASN A 91 0.37 0.01 1.92
N CYS A 92 -0.72 -0.50 1.37
CA CYS A 92 -1.68 0.20 0.52
C CYS A 92 -3.11 -0.08 0.96
N PHE A 93 -4.03 0.87 0.76
CA PHE A 93 -5.42 0.73 1.19
C PHE A 93 -6.43 1.24 0.15
N MET A 94 -7.61 0.63 0.18
CA MET A 94 -8.81 1.05 -0.52
C MET A 94 -9.97 1.01 0.48
N LEU A 95 -10.66 2.14 0.67
CA LEU A 95 -11.87 2.24 1.48
C LEU A 95 -13.08 2.22 0.53
N PHE A 96 -13.92 1.20 0.62
CA PHE A 96 -15.08 1.02 -0.26
C PHE A 96 -16.30 1.78 0.24
N PRO A 97 -17.30 2.09 -0.61
CA PRO A 97 -18.38 3.02 -0.26
C PRO A 97 -19.24 2.54 0.93
N ARG A 98 -19.33 1.22 1.17
CA ARG A 98 -19.99 0.63 2.36
C ARG A 98 -19.26 0.93 3.69
N GLY A 99 -18.00 1.35 3.64
CA GLY A 99 -17.21 1.83 4.79
C GLY A 99 -17.07 3.35 4.86
N LEU A 100 -17.75 4.10 3.98
CA LEU A 100 -17.73 5.57 3.96
C LEU A 100 -18.99 6.13 4.62
N HIS A 101 -18.86 7.30 5.23
CA HIS A 101 -20.02 8.13 5.57
C HIS A 101 -20.43 8.90 4.32
N ILE A 102 -21.62 8.61 3.78
CA ILE A 102 -22.19 9.28 2.62
C ILE A 102 -23.57 9.80 3.01
N THR A 103 -23.75 11.11 2.95
CA THR A 103 -24.98 11.77 3.38
C THR A 103 -26.17 11.33 2.52
N TRP A 104 -27.21 10.83 3.20
CA TRP A 104 -28.44 10.24 2.64
C TRP A 104 -28.30 8.99 1.76
N SER A 105 -27.21 8.22 1.91
CA SER A 105 -26.95 7.01 1.11
C SER A 105 -27.90 5.83 1.35
N GLU A 106 -28.74 5.93 2.38
CA GLU A 106 -29.83 5.03 2.72
C GLU A 106 -31.10 5.22 1.88
N ASP A 107 -31.33 6.40 1.27
CA ASP A 107 -32.50 6.65 0.42
C ASP A 107 -32.16 6.46 -1.07
N PRO A 108 -32.79 5.48 -1.77
CA PRO A 108 -32.53 5.22 -3.19
C PRO A 108 -32.87 6.38 -4.13
N LYS A 109 -33.61 7.40 -3.67
CA LYS A 109 -33.84 8.65 -4.42
C LYS A 109 -32.57 9.48 -4.61
N TYR A 110 -31.62 9.39 -3.69
CA TYR A 110 -30.39 10.19 -3.68
C TYR A 110 -29.18 9.38 -4.14
N TRP A 111 -29.09 8.11 -3.74
CA TRP A 111 -27.96 7.23 -4.07
C TRP A 111 -28.42 5.81 -4.43
N THR A 112 -27.84 5.21 -5.46
CA THR A 112 -28.11 3.81 -5.81
C THR A 112 -26.83 2.99 -5.80
N TRP A 113 -26.92 1.81 -5.21
CA TRP A 113 -25.79 0.89 -5.07
C TRP A 113 -25.76 -0.09 -6.25
N HIS A 114 -24.57 -0.34 -6.79
CA HIS A 114 -24.35 -1.15 -7.97
C HIS A 114 -23.13 -2.05 -7.81
N PRO A 115 -23.24 -3.38 -8.00
CA PRO A 115 -22.08 -4.27 -8.03
C PRO A 115 -21.03 -3.77 -9.01
N LEU A 116 -19.75 -3.81 -8.60
CA LEU A 116 -18.64 -3.65 -9.54
C LEU A 116 -18.68 -4.83 -10.54
N LYS A 117 -18.37 -4.57 -11.81
CA LYS A 117 -18.55 -5.56 -12.89
C LYS A 117 -17.31 -6.40 -13.20
N GLU A 118 -16.13 -5.90 -12.87
CA GLU A 118 -14.84 -6.44 -13.32
C GLU A 118 -13.78 -6.32 -12.22
N GLY A 119 -12.81 -7.24 -12.20
CA GLY A 119 -11.68 -7.27 -11.26
C GLY A 119 -11.96 -8.03 -9.95
N SER A 120 -10.91 -8.21 -9.13
CA SER A 120 -10.97 -8.96 -7.86
C SER A 120 -12.04 -8.43 -6.89
N GLU A 121 -12.31 -7.13 -6.94
CA GLU A 121 -13.32 -6.43 -6.17
C GLU A 121 -14.75 -6.83 -6.62
N ALA A 122 -14.97 -7.09 -7.91
CA ALA A 122 -16.26 -7.58 -8.41
C ALA A 122 -16.54 -9.02 -7.95
N GLU A 123 -15.53 -9.90 -8.02
CA GLU A 123 -15.60 -11.28 -7.51
C GLU A 123 -15.86 -11.32 -5.99
N ALA A 124 -15.26 -10.39 -5.26
CA ALA A 124 -15.53 -10.20 -3.83
C ALA A 124 -16.93 -9.61 -3.53
N GLY A 125 -17.69 -9.17 -4.54
CA GLY A 125 -19.02 -8.58 -4.37
C GLY A 125 -18.99 -7.13 -3.87
N ILE A 126 -17.92 -6.38 -4.16
CA ILE A 126 -17.83 -4.95 -3.83
C ILE A 126 -18.82 -4.15 -4.68
N GLU A 127 -19.50 -3.20 -4.04
CA GLU A 127 -20.39 -2.26 -4.69
C GLU A 127 -19.74 -0.90 -4.89
N THR A 128 -20.12 -0.25 -5.99
CA THR A 128 -19.99 1.19 -6.22
C THR A 128 -21.29 1.88 -5.84
N VAL A 129 -21.24 3.18 -5.54
CA VAL A 129 -22.44 3.98 -5.27
C VAL A 129 -22.57 5.09 -6.31
N ALA A 130 -23.78 5.27 -6.85
CA ALA A 130 -24.11 6.20 -7.92
C ALA A 130 -25.06 7.30 -7.41
N LEU A 131 -24.66 8.56 -7.62
CA LEU A 131 -25.44 9.73 -7.23
C LEU A 131 -26.61 9.95 -8.19
N GLN A 132 -27.83 9.88 -7.67
CA GLN A 132 -29.07 10.08 -8.42
C GLN A 132 -29.46 11.54 -8.53
N ASN A 133 -29.62 12.27 -7.42
CA ASN A 133 -29.84 13.72 -7.45
C ASN A 133 -29.68 14.33 -6.04
N VAL A 134 -28.69 15.18 -5.80
CA VAL A 134 -28.60 15.97 -4.54
C VAL A 134 -28.10 17.39 -4.78
N CYS A 135 -28.53 18.35 -3.97
CA CYS A 135 -27.88 19.65 -3.86
C CYS A 135 -26.72 19.65 -2.85
N TRP A 136 -26.84 18.89 -1.76
CA TRP A 136 -25.79 18.67 -0.75
C TRP A 136 -24.99 17.39 -1.07
N LEU A 137 -23.79 17.54 -1.62
CA LEU A 137 -22.85 16.42 -1.79
C LEU A 137 -21.90 16.38 -0.59
N GLU A 138 -21.84 15.25 0.11
CA GLU A 138 -20.85 15.02 1.16
C GLU A 138 -20.53 13.53 1.28
N VAL A 139 -19.24 13.22 1.15
CA VAL A 139 -18.67 11.88 1.27
C VAL A 139 -17.41 11.98 2.13
N GLN A 140 -17.34 11.16 3.16
CA GLN A 140 -16.23 11.14 4.12
C GLN A 140 -15.75 9.70 4.36
N GLY A 141 -14.43 9.54 4.47
CA GLY A 141 -13.78 8.31 4.92
C GLY A 141 -12.72 8.61 5.95
N LYS A 142 -12.29 7.58 6.67
CA LYS A 142 -11.25 7.68 7.69
C LYS A 142 -10.20 6.60 7.52
N LEU A 143 -8.96 6.95 7.80
CA LEU A 143 -7.84 6.00 7.83
C LEU A 143 -6.94 6.27 9.02
N GLU A 144 -6.78 5.27 9.88
CA GLU A 144 -5.82 5.26 10.98
C GLU A 144 -4.39 5.30 10.41
N LEU A 145 -3.64 6.37 10.73
CA LEU A 145 -2.34 6.64 10.10
C LEU A 145 -1.24 5.67 10.54
N SER A 146 -1.35 5.06 11.72
CA SER A 146 -0.42 4.02 12.19
C SER A 146 -0.41 2.78 11.29
N LEU A 147 -1.42 2.55 10.46
CA LEU A 147 -1.49 1.43 9.51
C LEU A 147 -0.67 1.65 8.22
N LEU A 148 -0.29 2.88 7.91
CA LEU A 148 0.57 3.21 6.77
C LEU A 148 2.05 3.02 7.13
N THR A 149 2.90 2.66 6.16
CA THR A 149 4.32 2.43 6.41
C THR A 149 5.04 3.74 6.81
N PRO A 150 5.64 3.86 8.01
CA PRO A 150 6.21 5.12 8.48
C PRO A 150 7.38 5.62 7.62
N GLY A 151 7.46 6.94 7.44
CA GLY A 151 8.52 7.60 6.67
C GLY A 151 8.30 7.63 5.15
N VAL A 152 7.26 6.95 4.65
CA VAL A 152 6.86 6.93 3.24
C VAL A 152 5.85 8.05 2.97
N THR A 153 5.97 8.76 1.85
CA THR A 153 4.90 9.67 1.41
C THR A 153 3.86 8.89 0.64
N TYR A 154 2.58 9.14 0.93
CA TYR A 154 1.42 8.52 0.32
C TYR A 154 0.58 9.56 -0.42
N GLU A 155 -0.02 9.16 -1.53
CA GLU A 155 -1.05 9.93 -2.22
C GLU A 155 -2.43 9.35 -1.90
N VAL A 156 -3.40 10.23 -1.67
CA VAL A 156 -4.80 9.89 -1.38
C VAL A 156 -5.67 10.33 -2.54
N PHE A 157 -6.53 9.43 -3.05
CA PHE A 157 -7.42 9.68 -4.19
C PHE A 157 -8.84 9.21 -3.90
N PHE A 158 -9.85 9.89 -4.43
CA PHE A 158 -11.14 9.25 -4.72
C PHE A 158 -11.06 8.57 -6.10
N GLU A 159 -11.47 7.30 -6.20
CA GLU A 159 -11.71 6.64 -7.48
C GLU A 159 -13.17 6.85 -7.90
N VAL A 160 -13.39 7.70 -8.92
CA VAL A 160 -14.70 8.18 -9.36
C VAL A 160 -14.92 8.05 -10.86
N LYS A 161 -16.19 8.08 -11.29
CA LYS A 161 -16.59 8.06 -12.70
C LYS A 161 -17.85 8.89 -12.91
N LEU A 162 -17.85 9.79 -13.88
CA LEU A 162 -19.06 10.50 -14.29
C LEU A 162 -19.76 9.73 -15.42
N ASN A 163 -21.01 9.33 -15.21
CA ASN A 163 -21.87 8.66 -16.19
C ASN A 163 -23.03 9.56 -16.62
N ASP A 164 -23.42 9.47 -17.89
CA ASP A 164 -24.56 10.21 -18.39
C ASP A 164 -25.90 9.62 -17.90
N PRO A 165 -26.92 10.47 -17.62
CA PRO A 165 -26.84 11.93 -17.62
C PRO A 165 -26.12 12.48 -16.37
N ALA A 166 -25.02 13.21 -16.57
CA ALA A 166 -24.29 13.93 -15.52
C ALA A 166 -24.44 15.45 -15.67
N TYR A 167 -24.85 16.12 -14.59
CA TYR A 167 -25.06 17.56 -14.50
C TYR A 167 -24.78 18.06 -13.08
N GLY A 168 -24.66 19.39 -12.92
CA GLY A 168 -24.39 20.05 -11.62
C GLY A 168 -22.90 20.16 -11.26
N TRP A 169 -22.00 19.81 -12.18
CA TRP A 169 -20.56 19.70 -11.94
C TRP A 169 -19.75 20.95 -12.27
N SER A 170 -20.40 21.99 -12.81
CA SER A 170 -19.81 23.31 -13.09
C SER A 170 -19.39 24.06 -11.82
N THR A 171 -19.92 23.66 -10.66
CA THR A 171 -19.37 24.06 -9.34
C THR A 171 -18.33 23.02 -8.92
N PRO A 172 -17.05 23.40 -8.77
CA PRO A 172 -16.01 22.49 -8.32
C PRO A 172 -16.30 21.88 -6.94
N VAL A 173 -15.98 20.60 -6.77
CA VAL A 173 -16.06 19.94 -5.46
C VAL A 173 -14.87 20.35 -4.60
N ASN A 174 -15.07 20.49 -3.28
CA ASN A 174 -13.96 20.60 -2.34
C ASN A 174 -13.44 19.20 -2.00
N LEU A 175 -12.12 19.02 -2.04
CA LEU A 175 -11.46 17.80 -1.58
C LEU A 175 -10.57 18.18 -0.40
N ARG A 176 -10.68 17.44 0.70
CA ARG A 176 -10.03 17.76 1.98
C ARG A 176 -9.40 16.52 2.61
N LEU A 177 -8.17 16.68 3.09
CA LEU A 177 -7.46 15.76 3.96
C LEU A 177 -7.14 16.49 5.26
N LYS A 178 -7.75 16.07 6.37
CA LYS A 178 -7.55 16.64 7.70
C LYS A 178 -6.86 15.62 8.60
N PHE A 179 -5.85 16.08 9.34
CA PHE A 179 -4.98 15.25 10.17
C PHE A 179 -5.39 15.27 11.66
N PRO A 180 -4.91 14.30 12.48
CA PRO A 180 -5.20 14.26 13.92
C PRO A 180 -4.76 15.50 14.71
N ASP A 181 -3.74 16.23 14.23
CA ASP A 181 -3.25 17.48 14.83
C ASP A 181 -4.10 18.72 14.46
N GLY A 182 -5.15 18.53 13.64
CA GLY A 182 -6.02 19.59 13.15
C GLY A 182 -5.50 20.30 11.91
N THR A 183 -4.33 19.95 11.38
CA THR A 183 -3.85 20.49 10.09
C THR A 183 -4.72 19.98 8.93
N ILE A 184 -4.84 20.81 7.88
CA ILE A 184 -5.74 20.54 6.75
C ILE A 184 -5.01 20.84 5.43
N GLN A 185 -5.08 19.89 4.50
CA GLN A 185 -4.90 20.12 3.07
C GLN A 185 -6.29 20.19 2.43
N GLN A 186 -6.56 21.22 1.63
CA GLN A 186 -7.82 21.35 0.90
C GLN A 186 -7.59 22.07 -0.43
N HIS A 187 -8.26 21.62 -1.49
CA HIS A 187 -8.36 22.34 -2.76
C HIS A 187 -9.76 22.16 -3.37
N LYS A 188 -9.97 22.73 -4.56
CA LYS A 188 -11.18 22.54 -5.37
C LYS A 188 -10.82 21.81 -6.67
N GLU A 189 -11.68 20.89 -7.09
CA GLU A 189 -11.51 20.12 -8.33
C GLU A 189 -12.75 20.28 -9.21
N ASN A 190 -12.56 20.71 -10.47
CA ASN A 190 -13.64 20.74 -11.45
C ASN A 190 -13.87 19.33 -12.01
N LEU A 191 -15.05 18.76 -11.77
CA LEU A 191 -15.43 17.46 -12.31
C LEU A 191 -16.06 17.56 -13.72
N GLU A 192 -16.57 18.73 -14.13
CA GLU A 192 -17.18 18.92 -15.45
C GLU A 192 -16.18 18.77 -16.62
N GLU A 193 -14.94 19.18 -16.40
CA GLU A 193 -13.83 19.07 -17.35
C GLU A 193 -13.26 17.64 -17.47
N LYS A 194 -13.71 16.70 -16.62
CA LYS A 194 -13.18 15.34 -16.57
C LYS A 194 -13.87 14.43 -17.61
N PRO A 195 -13.16 13.46 -18.21
CA PRO A 195 -13.73 12.60 -19.23
C PRO A 195 -14.82 11.68 -18.65
N ARG A 196 -16.01 11.76 -19.24
CA ARG A 196 -17.17 10.92 -18.87
C ARG A 196 -16.95 9.45 -19.27
N GLY A 197 -17.68 8.56 -18.62
CA GLY A 197 -17.69 7.12 -18.89
C GLY A 197 -16.45 6.34 -18.43
N LYS A 198 -15.44 7.00 -17.85
CA LYS A 198 -14.17 6.38 -17.42
C LYS A 198 -13.97 6.51 -15.91
N TRP A 199 -13.28 5.54 -15.31
CA TRP A 199 -12.80 5.66 -13.93
C TRP A 199 -11.58 6.58 -13.88
N LEU A 200 -11.52 7.42 -12.85
CA LEU A 200 -10.55 8.48 -12.67
C LEU A 200 -10.10 8.51 -11.22
N GLN A 201 -8.82 8.83 -11.01
CA GLN A 201 -8.28 9.14 -9.70
C GLN A 201 -8.26 10.65 -9.52
N VAL A 202 -9.02 11.12 -8.53
CA VAL A 202 -9.12 12.53 -8.15
C VAL A 202 -8.35 12.69 -6.84
N LYS A 203 -7.18 13.33 -6.92
CA LYS A 203 -6.24 13.44 -5.79
C LYS A 203 -6.80 14.39 -4.73
N VAL A 204 -6.77 13.95 -3.47
CA VAL A 204 -7.21 14.74 -2.30
C VAL A 204 -6.03 15.47 -1.65
N GLY A 205 -4.88 14.80 -1.57
CA GLY A 205 -3.70 15.31 -0.84
C GLY A 205 -2.62 14.25 -0.68
N GLU A 206 -1.63 14.57 0.16
CA GLU A 206 -0.51 13.68 0.49
C GLU A 206 -0.37 13.52 2.00
N VAL A 207 -0.01 12.32 2.46
CA VAL A 207 0.27 12.04 3.88
C VAL A 207 1.61 11.35 4.05
N LYS A 208 2.37 11.74 5.08
CA LYS A 208 3.61 11.09 5.47
C LYS A 208 3.51 10.64 6.94
N PRO A 209 3.10 9.40 7.25
CA PRO A 209 3.06 8.89 8.61
C PRO A 209 4.45 8.89 9.27
N HIS A 210 4.51 9.25 10.54
CA HIS A 210 5.71 9.18 11.37
C HIS A 210 5.68 7.93 12.26
N LYS A 211 6.85 7.43 12.70
CA LYS A 211 6.91 6.24 13.57
C LYS A 211 6.23 6.55 14.92
N GLY A 212 5.21 5.76 15.27
CA GLY A 212 4.41 5.97 16.49
C GLY A 212 3.36 7.07 16.38
N GLN A 213 3.10 7.60 15.18
CA GLN A 213 1.95 8.47 14.93
C GLN A 213 0.66 7.65 14.97
N ASN A 214 -0.27 8.05 15.84
CA ASN A 214 -1.60 7.47 15.96
C ASN A 214 -2.66 8.48 15.53
N GLY A 215 -3.85 7.98 15.20
CA GLY A 215 -5.03 8.79 14.93
C GLY A 215 -5.45 8.74 13.46
N GLU A 216 -6.74 9.01 13.25
CA GLU A 216 -7.38 8.95 11.95
C GLU A 216 -7.15 10.22 11.14
N ALA A 217 -6.71 10.09 9.89
CA ALA A 217 -6.91 11.13 8.90
C ALA A 217 -8.35 11.09 8.38
N GLU A 218 -9.02 12.24 8.36
CA GLU A 218 -10.33 12.43 7.76
C GLU A 218 -10.17 12.84 6.30
N ILE A 219 -10.79 12.09 5.40
CA ILE A 219 -10.70 12.27 3.95
C ILE A 219 -12.11 12.64 3.47
N SER A 220 -12.28 13.75 2.75
CA SER A 220 -13.61 14.24 2.36
C SER A 220 -13.68 14.75 0.92
N MET A 221 -14.82 14.53 0.28
CA MET A 221 -15.26 15.19 -0.95
C MET A 221 -16.64 15.82 -0.69
N PHE A 222 -16.78 17.12 -0.86
CA PHE A 222 -18.04 17.82 -0.56
C PHE A 222 -18.30 19.06 -1.41
N GLU A 223 -19.57 19.31 -1.71
CA GLU A 223 -20.09 20.52 -2.34
C GLU A 223 -21.56 20.70 -1.94
N TYR A 224 -21.80 21.65 -1.03
CA TYR A 224 -23.12 22.04 -0.53
C TYR A 224 -23.34 23.57 -0.54
N ASP A 225 -22.33 24.36 -0.92
CA ASP A 225 -22.37 25.83 -0.89
C ASP A 225 -23.04 26.40 -2.15
N GLY A 226 -22.84 25.75 -3.31
CA GLY A 226 -23.33 26.23 -4.60
C GLY A 226 -24.83 26.01 -4.86
N GLY A 227 -25.49 25.19 -4.01
CA GLY A 227 -26.92 24.86 -4.10
C GLY A 227 -27.34 24.09 -5.38
N GLN A 228 -26.42 23.83 -6.30
CA GLN A 228 -26.72 23.15 -7.57
C GLN A 228 -27.03 21.68 -7.33
N TRP A 229 -28.11 21.19 -7.96
CA TRP A 229 -28.46 19.78 -8.01
C TRP A 229 -27.50 19.00 -8.92
N LYS A 230 -27.02 17.85 -8.44
CA LYS A 230 -25.93 17.07 -9.04
C LYS A 230 -26.34 15.62 -9.25
N ARG A 231 -25.94 15.05 -10.39
CA ARG A 231 -26.24 13.66 -10.77
C ARG A 231 -25.08 13.00 -11.53
N GLY A 232 -25.00 11.67 -11.46
CA GLY A 232 -24.19 10.86 -12.38
C GLY A 232 -22.77 10.55 -11.89
N LEU A 233 -22.39 11.00 -10.69
CA LEU A 233 -21.15 10.62 -10.03
C LEU A 233 -21.25 9.21 -9.47
N LEU A 234 -20.40 8.31 -9.94
CA LEU A 234 -20.15 7.02 -9.34
C LEU A 234 -18.87 7.09 -8.51
N ILE A 235 -18.90 6.49 -7.33
CA ILE A 235 -17.76 6.39 -6.41
C ILE A 235 -17.44 4.90 -6.20
N LYS A 236 -16.21 4.51 -6.49
CA LYS A 236 -15.67 3.18 -6.22
C LYS A 236 -14.97 3.10 -4.85
N GLY A 237 -14.49 4.23 -4.35
CA GLY A 237 -13.91 4.33 -3.00
C GLY A 237 -12.80 5.36 -2.89
N ILE A 238 -12.06 5.30 -1.79
CA ILE A 238 -10.87 6.11 -1.52
C ILE A 238 -9.64 5.21 -1.57
N LYS A 239 -8.66 5.55 -2.41
CA LYS A 239 -7.42 4.80 -2.59
C LYS A 239 -6.25 5.54 -1.97
N ILE A 240 -5.41 4.83 -1.23
CA ILE A 240 -4.22 5.35 -0.55
C ILE A 240 -3.04 4.45 -0.93
N ILE A 241 -2.07 5.02 -1.65
CA ILE A 241 -0.91 4.29 -2.20
C ILE A 241 0.38 5.10 -1.99
N PRO A 242 1.54 4.44 -1.88
CA PRO A 242 2.83 5.12 -1.86
C PRO A 242 2.98 6.04 -3.06
N LYS A 243 3.53 7.23 -2.83
CA LYS A 243 3.99 8.11 -3.89
C LYS A 243 5.28 7.54 -4.48
N GLU A 244 5.36 7.46 -5.80
CA GLU A 244 6.56 6.98 -6.52
C GLU A 244 7.72 7.99 -6.50
#